data_AF-A0A2J9E059-F1
#
_entry.id   AF-A0A2J9E059-F1
#
_cell.length_a   1.000
_cell.length_b   1.000
_cell.length_c   1.000
_cell.angle_alpha   90.00
_cell.angle_beta   90.00
_cell.angle_gamma   90.00
#
_symmetry.space_group_name_H-M   'P 1'
#
loop_
_entity.id
_entity.type
_entity.pdbx_description
1 polymer ?
#
loop_
_entity_poly.entity_id
_entity_poly.type
_entity_poly.pdbx_seq_one_letter_code
_entity_poly.pdbx_strand_id
1 'polypeptide(L)'
;MVLLIGHHGTNSASAELILNSNFKPSLGDGEWLGDGVYFFVKGLNSDTKNLAFNWAKCHAWNNKSKTYEYESYAIIQSEIQVKEEEFLDLTVEDGIEVFTYLVEKYTQKLKTIGKKLDFYDGLLLNLARKEKILPLEVVKGNFYIKFEKQRIHRINLRTSNCTICSVYNPNKVLTNKSIVKTGVI
;
A
#
# COMPACT_ATOMS: atom_id res chain seq x y z
N MET A 1 18.18 -9.67 -2.77
CA MET A 1 17.69 -8.78 -1.71
C MET A 1 17.20 -7.55 -2.41
N VAL A 2 15.96 -7.15 -2.14
CA VAL A 2 15.31 -6.01 -2.76
C VAL A 2 15.40 -4.82 -1.80
N LEU A 3 15.78 -3.67 -2.36
CA LEU A 3 15.80 -2.39 -1.66
C LEU A 3 14.83 -1.43 -2.35
N LEU A 4 13.88 -0.89 -1.59
CA LEU A 4 12.97 0.17 -2.04
C LEU A 4 13.08 1.38 -1.12
N ILE A 5 12.89 2.56 -1.71
CA ILE A 5 12.63 3.79 -0.93
C ILE A 5 11.13 4.06 -0.98
N GLY A 6 10.50 3.98 0.18
CA GLY A 6 9.07 4.24 0.36
C GLY A 6 8.78 5.60 0.97
N HIS A 7 7.73 6.27 0.49
CA HIS A 7 7.22 7.51 1.08
C HIS A 7 5.79 7.31 1.59
N HIS A 8 5.58 7.65 2.86
CA HIS A 8 4.29 7.60 3.54
C HIS A 8 3.88 9.01 3.98
N GLY A 9 2.71 9.47 3.57
CA GLY A 9 2.18 10.77 3.93
C GLY A 9 1.14 10.66 5.05
N THR A 10 1.26 11.48 6.08
CA THR A 10 0.36 11.53 7.23
C THR A 10 0.33 12.93 7.86
N ASN A 11 -0.41 13.13 8.94
CA ASN A 11 -0.35 14.38 9.72
C ASN A 11 0.94 14.44 10.57
N SER A 12 1.39 15.64 10.92
CA SER A 12 2.69 15.84 11.61
C SER A 12 2.77 15.10 12.95
N ALA A 13 1.72 15.16 13.78
CA ALA A 13 1.69 14.50 15.09
C ALA A 13 1.81 12.97 14.96
N SER A 14 1.12 12.38 13.97
CA SER A 14 1.23 10.94 13.70
C SER A 14 2.61 10.57 13.17
N ALA A 15 3.26 11.44 12.41
CA ALA A 15 4.62 11.18 11.94
C ALA A 15 5.64 11.11 13.09
N GLU A 16 5.53 12.01 14.07
CA GLU A 16 6.36 11.97 15.28
C GLU A 16 6.14 10.67 16.07
N LEU A 17 4.88 10.24 16.24
CA LEU A 17 4.57 8.97 16.91
C LEU A 17 5.14 7.76 16.15
N ILE A 18 5.05 7.75 14.81
CA ILE A 18 5.59 6.70 13.96
C ILE A 18 7.12 6.61 14.08
N LEU A 19 7.82 7.74 14.13
CA LEU A 19 9.27 7.77 14.31
C LEU A 19 9.70 7.24 15.69
N ASN A 20 8.93 7.52 16.74
CA ASN A 20 9.24 7.09 18.11
C ASN A 20 8.86 5.63 18.40
N SER A 21 7.93 5.06 17.64
CA SER A 21 7.46 3.68 17.83
C SER A 21 7.65 2.88 16.53
N ASN A 22 6.58 2.72 15.75
CA ASN A 22 6.63 2.28 14.37
C ASN A 22 5.28 2.58 13.70
N PHE A 23 5.15 2.23 12.42
CA PHE A 23 3.87 2.29 11.74
C PHE A 23 2.85 1.29 12.33
N LYS A 24 1.59 1.70 12.39
CA LYS A 24 0.46 0.81 12.64
C LYS A 24 -0.09 0.33 11.29
N PRO A 25 -0.16 -0.99 11.02
CA PRO A 25 -0.65 -1.50 9.75
C PRO A 25 -2.17 -1.31 9.60
N SER A 26 -2.62 -1.08 8.36
CA SER A 26 -4.01 -1.26 7.96
C SER A 26 -4.31 -2.76 7.88
N LEU A 27 -5.51 -3.17 8.30
CA LEU A 27 -5.92 -4.57 8.39
C LEU A 27 -7.25 -4.77 7.68
N GLY A 28 -7.33 -5.82 6.86
CA GLY A 28 -8.56 -6.24 6.19
C GLY A 28 -8.31 -6.74 4.77
N ASP A 29 -9.16 -7.67 4.34
CA ASP A 29 -9.08 -8.28 3.02
C ASP A 29 -9.51 -7.32 1.88
N GLY A 30 -10.12 -6.18 2.23
CA GLY A 30 -10.46 -5.09 1.30
C GLY A 30 -9.34 -4.07 1.09
N GLU A 31 -8.22 -4.20 1.79
CA GLU A 31 -7.02 -3.37 1.57
C GLU A 31 -6.38 -3.71 0.22
N TRP A 32 -5.75 -2.74 -0.46
CA TRP A 32 -5.29 -2.89 -1.85
C TRP A 32 -4.36 -4.07 -2.08
N LEU A 33 -3.40 -4.28 -1.18
CA LEU A 33 -2.39 -5.34 -1.23
C LEU A 33 -2.38 -6.15 0.08
N GLY A 34 -3.54 -6.19 0.73
CA GLY A 34 -3.78 -6.90 2.00
C GLY A 34 -3.26 -6.14 3.20
N ASP A 35 -3.13 -6.83 4.32
CA ASP A 35 -2.70 -6.24 5.59
C ASP A 35 -1.30 -5.63 5.43
N GLY A 36 -1.09 -4.43 5.98
CA GLY A 36 0.23 -3.80 6.02
C GLY A 36 0.23 -2.28 6.03
N VAL A 37 1.43 -1.74 5.90
CA VAL A 37 1.73 -0.31 5.85
C VAL A 37 2.05 0.07 4.41
N TYR A 38 1.39 1.11 3.91
CA TYR A 38 1.46 1.47 2.51
C TYR A 38 2.45 2.61 2.25
N PHE A 39 3.27 2.44 1.22
CA PHE A 39 4.25 3.41 0.77
C PHE A 39 4.11 3.64 -0.73
N PHE A 40 4.25 4.90 -1.16
CA PHE A 40 4.54 5.21 -2.56
C PHE A 40 6.00 4.87 -2.85
N VAL A 41 6.24 4.12 -3.92
CA VAL A 41 7.58 3.70 -4.35
C VAL A 41 7.79 4.05 -5.82
N LYS A 42 9.04 4.15 -6.24
CA LYS A 42 9.37 4.44 -7.64
C LYS A 42 8.77 3.37 -8.56
N GLY A 43 8.07 3.82 -9.59
CA GLY A 43 7.47 2.98 -10.63
C GLY A 43 6.85 3.85 -11.73
N LEU A 44 5.53 3.81 -11.88
CA LEU A 44 4.81 4.63 -12.89
C LEU A 44 5.02 6.14 -12.72
N ASN A 45 5.24 6.59 -11.49
CA ASN A 45 5.57 7.97 -11.16
C ASN A 45 6.74 7.96 -10.18
N SER A 46 7.73 8.82 -10.43
CA SER A 46 8.95 8.94 -9.63
C SER A 46 8.86 9.99 -8.52
N ASP A 47 7.90 10.92 -8.59
CA ASP A 47 7.66 11.92 -7.55
C ASP A 47 6.76 11.36 -6.44
N THR A 48 7.28 10.34 -5.76
CA THR A 48 6.63 9.60 -4.69
C THR A 48 6.36 10.46 -3.46
N LYS A 49 7.18 11.50 -3.22
CA LYS A 49 6.94 12.49 -2.16
C LYS A 49 5.68 13.29 -2.46
N ASN A 50 5.52 13.80 -3.68
CA ASN A 50 4.30 14.52 -4.02
C ASN A 50 3.06 13.61 -4.00
N LEU A 51 3.18 12.34 -4.40
CA LEU A 51 2.09 11.37 -4.24
C LEU A 51 1.71 11.15 -2.77
N ALA A 52 2.69 10.99 -1.88
CA ALA A 52 2.47 10.88 -0.44
C ALA A 52 1.82 12.15 0.16
N PHE A 53 2.25 13.33 -0.27
CA PHE A 53 1.60 14.59 0.10
C PHE A 53 0.14 14.65 -0.37
N ASN A 54 -0.12 14.36 -1.65
CA ASN A 54 -1.48 14.37 -2.20
C ASN A 54 -2.39 13.37 -1.48
N TRP A 55 -1.85 12.22 -1.07
CA TRP A 55 -2.54 11.26 -0.22
C TRP A 55 -2.91 11.86 1.15
N ALA A 56 -1.94 12.44 1.86
CA ALA A 56 -2.17 13.09 3.15
C ALA A 56 -3.23 14.21 3.04
N LYS A 57 -3.08 15.12 2.08
CA LYS A 57 -4.07 16.18 1.79
C LYS A 57 -5.47 15.62 1.57
N CYS A 58 -5.58 14.57 0.76
CA CYS A 58 -6.85 13.92 0.47
C CYS A 58 -7.45 13.20 1.68
N HIS A 59 -6.62 12.65 2.56
CA HIS A 59 -7.06 11.97 3.78
C HIS A 59 -7.47 12.97 4.87
N ALA A 60 -6.90 14.17 4.89
CA ALA A 60 -7.29 15.22 5.82
C ALA A 60 -8.70 15.73 5.58
N TRP A 61 -9.20 15.69 4.34
CA TRP A 61 -10.50 16.26 4.00
C TRP A 61 -11.67 15.41 4.52
N ASN A 62 -12.45 15.97 5.44
CA ASN A 62 -13.68 15.36 5.92
C ASN A 62 -14.87 15.80 5.05
N ASN A 63 -15.46 14.87 4.30
CA ASN A 63 -16.54 15.18 3.38
C ASN A 63 -17.87 15.55 4.06
N LYS A 64 -18.05 15.20 5.35
CA LYS A 64 -19.27 15.51 6.12
C LYS A 64 -19.20 16.93 6.68
N SER A 65 -18.10 17.29 7.35
CA SER A 65 -17.92 18.63 7.92
C SER A 65 -17.46 19.68 6.92
N LYS A 66 -16.93 19.25 5.76
CA LYS A 66 -16.32 20.12 4.74
C LYS A 66 -15.11 20.90 5.29
N THR A 67 -14.34 20.25 6.15
CA THR A 67 -13.14 20.82 6.78
C THR A 67 -11.99 19.81 6.73
N TYR A 68 -10.77 20.28 6.99
CA TYR A 68 -9.64 19.39 7.21
C TYR A 68 -9.61 18.91 8.67
N GLU A 69 -9.38 17.61 8.89
CA GLU A 69 -9.20 17.01 10.22
C GLU A 69 -7.84 17.35 10.83
N TYR A 70 -6.89 17.74 9.98
CA TYR A 70 -5.59 18.26 10.36
C TYR A 70 -5.10 19.20 9.26
N GLU A 71 -4.33 20.21 9.64
CA GLU A 71 -3.79 21.20 8.69
C GLU A 71 -2.31 20.97 8.39
N SER A 72 -1.56 20.35 9.31
CA SER A 72 -0.13 20.09 9.12
C SER A 72 0.12 18.65 8.71
N TYR A 73 0.97 18.47 7.69
CA TYR A 73 1.35 17.16 7.17
C TYR A 73 2.86 16.92 7.30
N ALA A 74 3.22 15.64 7.28
CA ALA A 74 4.59 15.19 7.16
C ALA A 74 4.67 14.00 6.19
N ILE A 75 5.82 13.90 5.51
CA ILE A 75 6.19 12.75 4.69
C ILE A 75 7.33 12.03 5.36
N ILE A 76 7.10 10.76 5.67
CA ILE A 76 8.11 9.86 6.21
C ILE A 76 8.70 9.09 5.03
N GLN A 77 10.01 9.11 4.91
CA GLN A 77 10.77 8.20 4.05
C GLN A 77 11.21 7.00 4.87
N SER A 78 11.20 5.82 4.27
CA SER A 78 11.73 4.59 4.87
C SER A 78 12.47 3.78 3.83
N GLU A 79 13.57 3.15 4.24
CA GLU A 79 14.23 2.10 3.47
C GLU A 79 13.53 0.77 3.74
N ILE A 80 13.12 0.08 2.68
CA ILE A 80 12.44 -1.20 2.75
C ILE A 80 13.42 -2.24 2.21
N GLN A 81 13.95 -3.06 3.10
CA GLN A 81 14.90 -4.13 2.79
C GLN A 81 14.21 -5.48 3.00
N VAL A 82 14.04 -6.23 1.91
CA VAL A 82 13.30 -7.50 1.92
C VAL A 82 14.04 -8.55 1.11
N LYS A 83 13.90 -9.82 1.50
CA LYS A 83 14.47 -10.93 0.72
C LYS A 83 13.64 -11.15 -0.55
N GLU A 84 14.25 -11.68 -1.61
CA GLU A 84 13.55 -11.89 -2.89
C GLU A 84 12.35 -12.82 -2.71
N GLU A 85 12.51 -13.89 -1.94
CA GLU A 85 11.48 -14.89 -1.67
C GLU A 85 10.32 -14.37 -0.80
N GLU A 86 10.50 -13.21 -0.14
CA GLU A 86 9.50 -12.54 0.68
C GLU A 86 8.87 -11.33 -0.03
N PHE A 87 9.27 -11.08 -1.28
CA PHE A 87 8.84 -9.96 -2.11
C PHE A 87 8.01 -10.46 -3.30
N LEU A 88 6.86 -9.83 -3.54
CA LEU A 88 6.05 -10.09 -4.72
C LEU A 88 5.80 -8.79 -5.49
N ASP A 89 6.30 -8.72 -6.72
CA ASP A 89 6.14 -7.56 -7.59
C ASP A 89 5.06 -7.79 -8.65
N LEU A 90 3.86 -7.28 -8.40
CA LEU A 90 2.72 -7.33 -9.34
C LEU A 90 2.85 -6.30 -10.48
N THR A 91 4.03 -5.71 -10.68
CA THR A 91 4.32 -4.81 -11.81
C THR A 91 5.11 -5.49 -12.93
N VAL A 92 5.50 -6.75 -12.75
CA VAL A 92 6.23 -7.57 -13.72
C VAL A 92 5.49 -8.88 -14.01
N GLU A 93 5.80 -9.51 -15.13
CA GLU A 93 5.12 -10.71 -15.63
C GLU A 93 5.16 -11.87 -14.63
N ASP A 94 6.34 -12.23 -14.12
CA ASP A 94 6.52 -13.32 -13.15
C ASP A 94 5.64 -13.16 -11.90
N GLY A 95 5.53 -11.92 -11.38
CA GLY A 95 4.69 -11.66 -10.20
C GLY A 95 3.20 -11.78 -10.51
N ILE A 96 2.77 -11.42 -11.72
CA ILE A 96 1.39 -11.63 -12.19
C ILE A 96 1.11 -13.12 -12.36
N GLU A 97 2.07 -13.91 -12.85
CA GLU A 97 1.92 -15.37 -12.96
C GLU A 97 1.73 -16.01 -11.59
N VAL A 98 2.59 -15.67 -10.62
CA VAL A 98 2.47 -16.15 -9.22
C VAL A 98 1.11 -15.79 -8.63
N PHE A 99 0.64 -14.56 -8.85
CA PHE A 99 -0.65 -14.13 -8.34
C PHE A 99 -1.82 -14.85 -9.02
N THR A 100 -1.75 -15.08 -10.33
CA THR A 100 -2.74 -15.85 -11.09
C THR A 100 -2.83 -17.29 -10.61
N TYR A 101 -1.69 -17.92 -10.32
CA TYR A 101 -1.64 -19.25 -9.71
C TYR A 101 -2.39 -19.31 -8.37
N LEU A 102 -2.27 -18.28 -7.53
CA LEU A 102 -3.04 -18.21 -6.28
C LEU A 102 -4.55 -18.17 -6.56
N VAL A 103 -5.00 -17.33 -7.51
CA VAL A 103 -6.41 -17.23 -7.91
C VAL A 103 -6.96 -18.59 -8.33
N GLU A 104 -6.24 -19.31 -9.18
CA GLU A 104 -6.65 -20.62 -9.68
C GLU A 104 -6.78 -21.65 -8.56
N LYS A 105 -5.77 -21.72 -7.69
CA LYS A 105 -5.74 -22.65 -6.55
C LYS A 105 -6.90 -22.42 -5.59
N TYR A 106 -7.17 -21.16 -5.23
CA TYR A 106 -8.31 -20.83 -4.36
C TYR A 106 -9.64 -21.07 -5.06
N THR A 107 -9.76 -20.77 -6.35
CA THR A 107 -10.96 -21.03 -7.14
C THR A 107 -11.28 -22.52 -7.19
N GLN A 108 -10.28 -23.38 -7.42
CA GLN A 108 -10.47 -24.84 -7.39
C GLN A 108 -10.94 -25.30 -6.01
N LYS A 109 -10.30 -24.85 -4.93
CA LYS A 109 -10.71 -25.19 -3.56
C LYS A 109 -12.16 -24.78 -3.27
N LEU A 110 -12.57 -23.57 -3.67
CA LEU A 110 -13.94 -23.08 -3.48
C LEU A 110 -14.98 -23.89 -4.26
N LYS A 111 -14.66 -24.29 -5.50
CA LYS A 111 -15.52 -25.19 -6.31
C LYS A 111 -15.79 -26.51 -5.60
N THR A 112 -14.77 -27.12 -4.95
CA THR A 112 -14.95 -28.41 -4.25
C THR A 112 -15.92 -28.35 -3.07
N ILE A 113 -16.10 -27.18 -2.46
CA ILE A 113 -16.99 -26.98 -1.30
C ILE A 113 -18.29 -26.23 -1.65
N GLY A 114 -18.58 -26.06 -2.95
CA GLY A 114 -19.81 -25.41 -3.42
C GLY A 114 -19.94 -23.94 -3.04
N LYS A 115 -18.85 -23.24 -2.73
CA LYS A 115 -18.85 -21.81 -2.38
C LYS A 115 -18.34 -20.95 -3.52
N LYS A 116 -18.80 -19.70 -3.55
CA LYS A 116 -18.27 -18.63 -4.39
C LYS A 116 -17.81 -17.48 -3.50
N LEU A 117 -16.84 -16.72 -3.99
CA LEU A 117 -16.26 -15.61 -3.26
C LEU A 117 -15.78 -14.54 -4.24
N ASP A 118 -15.94 -13.28 -3.87
CA ASP A 118 -15.43 -12.14 -4.63
C ASP A 118 -13.94 -12.00 -4.38
N PHE A 119 -13.14 -12.07 -5.45
CA PHE A 119 -11.69 -11.97 -5.33
C PHE A 119 -11.25 -10.51 -5.31
N TYR A 120 -10.60 -10.14 -4.20
CA TYR A 120 -9.84 -8.91 -4.06
C TYR A 120 -8.36 -9.27 -3.90
N ASP A 121 -7.47 -8.44 -4.41
CA ASP A 121 -6.02 -8.70 -4.32
C ASP A 121 -5.59 -8.83 -2.86
N GLY A 122 -6.06 -7.95 -1.99
CA GLY A 122 -5.75 -8.02 -0.57
C GLY A 122 -6.19 -9.32 0.12
N LEU A 123 -7.37 -9.83 -0.23
CA LEU A 123 -7.84 -11.11 0.28
C LEU A 123 -6.92 -12.26 -0.13
N LEU A 124 -6.56 -12.33 -1.41
CA LEU A 124 -5.70 -13.40 -1.93
C LEU A 124 -4.32 -13.38 -1.29
N LEU A 125 -3.74 -12.19 -1.14
CA LEU A 125 -2.44 -12.00 -0.50
C LEU A 125 -2.49 -12.34 0.99
N ASN A 126 -3.55 -11.93 1.69
CA ASN A 126 -3.76 -12.28 3.09
C ASN A 126 -3.97 -13.79 3.28
N LEU A 127 -4.70 -14.46 2.39
CA LEU A 127 -4.85 -15.91 2.41
C LEU A 127 -3.51 -16.60 2.13
N ALA A 128 -2.72 -16.11 1.17
CA ALA A 128 -1.41 -16.70 0.85
C ALA A 128 -0.46 -16.64 2.05
N ARG A 129 -0.47 -15.52 2.80
CA ARG A 129 0.26 -15.36 4.07
C ARG A 129 -0.26 -16.31 5.15
N LYS A 130 -1.58 -16.31 5.41
CA LYS A 130 -2.22 -17.12 6.47
C LYS A 130 -2.01 -18.63 6.27
N GLU A 131 -2.15 -19.09 5.03
CA GLU A 131 -1.95 -20.50 4.64
C GLU A 131 -0.47 -20.85 4.43
N LYS A 132 0.45 -19.89 4.65
CA LYS A 132 1.91 -20.05 4.50
C LYS A 132 2.33 -20.58 3.13
N ILE A 133 1.58 -20.22 2.08
CA ILE A 133 1.92 -20.59 0.70
C ILE A 133 3.13 -19.79 0.23
N LEU A 134 3.17 -18.50 0.58
CA LEU A 134 4.28 -17.59 0.30
C LEU A 134 4.59 -16.77 1.55
N PRO A 135 5.87 -16.57 1.92
CA PRO A 135 6.26 -15.77 3.09
C PRO A 135 6.26 -14.27 2.75
N LEU A 136 5.14 -13.74 2.26
CA LEU A 136 5.04 -12.38 1.72
C LEU A 136 5.16 -11.31 2.81
N GLU A 137 6.28 -10.58 2.81
CA GLU A 137 6.50 -9.41 3.66
C GLU A 137 6.23 -8.10 2.92
N VAL A 138 6.57 -8.04 1.63
CA VAL A 138 6.37 -6.84 0.81
C VAL A 138 5.71 -7.23 -0.51
N VAL A 139 4.62 -6.55 -0.83
CA VAL A 139 3.94 -6.70 -2.13
C VAL A 139 3.90 -5.35 -2.80
N LYS A 140 4.29 -5.27 -4.07
CA LYS A 140 4.30 -4.04 -4.88
C LYS A 140 3.30 -4.15 -6.01
N GLY A 141 2.61 -3.07 -6.34
CA GLY A 141 1.63 -3.05 -7.43
C GLY A 141 1.32 -1.65 -7.96
N ASN A 142 0.76 -1.60 -9.17
CA ASN A 142 0.36 -0.37 -9.84
C ASN A 142 -1.11 -0.06 -9.60
N PHE A 143 -1.41 1.10 -9.02
CA PHE A 143 -2.78 1.47 -8.65
C PHE A 143 -3.21 2.80 -9.27
N TYR A 144 -4.51 2.91 -9.52
CA TYR A 144 -5.16 4.19 -9.78
C TYR A 144 -5.69 4.75 -8.46
N ILE A 145 -4.93 5.64 -7.83
CA ILE A 145 -5.34 6.32 -6.61
C ILE A 145 -5.95 7.67 -6.98
N LYS A 146 -7.18 7.91 -6.51
CA LYS A 146 -7.85 9.19 -6.71
C LYS A 146 -7.33 10.23 -5.72
N PHE A 147 -6.60 11.21 -6.24
CA PHE A 147 -6.26 12.43 -5.52
C PHE A 147 -7.34 13.50 -5.71
N GLU A 148 -7.09 14.72 -5.23
CA GLU A 148 -8.07 15.81 -5.12
C GLU A 148 -8.84 16.04 -6.43
N LYS A 149 -8.11 16.25 -7.55
CA LYS A 149 -8.73 16.49 -8.86
C LYS A 149 -9.64 15.33 -9.28
N GLN A 150 -9.18 14.08 -9.13
CA GLN A 150 -9.96 12.90 -9.50
C GLN A 150 -11.20 12.73 -8.62
N ARG A 151 -11.12 13.08 -7.33
CA ARG A 151 -12.25 13.02 -6.39
C ARG A 151 -13.31 14.09 -6.72
N ILE A 152 -12.89 15.34 -6.91
CA ILE A 152 -13.78 16.47 -7.23
C ILE A 152 -14.52 16.22 -8.55
N HIS A 153 -13.79 15.84 -9.59
CA HIS A 153 -14.35 15.65 -10.94
C HIS A 153 -14.90 14.23 -11.17
N ARG A 154 -14.95 13.38 -10.13
CA ARG A 154 -15.44 11.99 -10.19
C ARG A 154 -14.80 11.15 -11.31
N ILE A 155 -13.50 11.35 -11.54
CA ILE A 155 -12.75 10.69 -12.61
C ILE A 155 -12.40 9.24 -12.19
N ASN A 156 -12.78 8.28 -13.03
CA ASN A 156 -12.53 6.85 -12.83
C ASN A 156 -11.77 6.30 -14.05
N LEU A 157 -10.44 6.26 -13.97
CA LEU A 157 -9.62 5.68 -15.03
C LEU A 157 -9.31 4.21 -14.71
N ARG A 158 -9.14 3.41 -15.77
CA ARG A 158 -8.57 2.06 -15.68
C ARG A 158 -7.05 2.09 -15.62
N THR A 159 -6.44 3.18 -16.09
CA THR A 159 -4.99 3.36 -16.10
C THR A 159 -4.48 3.75 -14.72
N SER A 160 -3.56 2.96 -14.17
CA SER A 160 -2.87 3.26 -12.92
C SER A 160 -2.03 4.54 -13.03
N ASN A 161 -1.93 5.30 -11.93
CA ASN A 161 -1.22 6.58 -11.88
C ASN A 161 -0.06 6.60 -10.89
N CYS A 162 0.12 5.52 -10.11
CA CYS A 162 1.19 5.39 -9.15
C CYS A 162 1.53 3.93 -8.90
N THR A 163 2.67 3.72 -8.27
CA THR A 163 3.11 2.42 -7.77
C THR A 163 3.23 2.53 -6.26
N ILE A 164 2.65 1.55 -5.57
CA ILE A 164 2.71 1.45 -4.11
C ILE A 164 3.26 0.09 -3.74
N CYS A 165 3.77 -0.03 -2.51
CA CYS A 165 3.94 -1.33 -1.87
C CYS A 165 3.25 -1.35 -0.51
N SER A 166 2.80 -2.54 -0.12
CA SER A 166 2.38 -2.86 1.25
C SER A 166 3.47 -3.61 1.96
N VAL A 167 3.79 -3.18 3.17
CA VAL A 167 4.74 -3.82 4.09
C VAL A 167 3.94 -4.49 5.20
N TYR A 168 3.95 -5.82 5.24
CA TYR A 168 3.19 -6.61 6.21
C TYR A 168 3.73 -6.46 7.63
N ASN A 169 5.03 -6.73 7.84
CA ASN A 169 5.69 -6.55 9.13
C ASN A 169 6.71 -5.39 9.09
N PRO A 170 6.32 -4.18 9.51
CA PRO A 170 7.21 -3.02 9.50
C PRO A 170 8.39 -3.13 10.47
N ASN A 171 8.37 -4.04 11.45
CA ASN A 171 9.52 -4.27 12.34
C ASN A 171 10.61 -5.12 11.68
N LYS A 172 10.26 -5.89 10.66
CA LYS A 172 11.17 -6.83 10.00
C LYS A 172 11.93 -6.18 8.84
N VAL A 173 11.24 -5.41 8.00
CA VAL A 173 11.80 -4.95 6.71
C VAL A 173 12.07 -3.45 6.64
N LEU A 174 11.51 -2.64 7.54
CA LEU A 174 11.74 -1.18 7.52
C LEU A 174 13.00 -0.80 8.30
N THR A 175 13.84 -0.03 7.64
CA THR A 175 15.05 0.57 8.20
C THR A 175 15.07 2.07 7.88
N ASN A 176 15.91 2.83 8.58
CA ASN A 176 16.23 4.24 8.27
C ASN A 176 14.98 5.12 7.99
N LYS A 177 14.15 5.30 9.02
CA LYS A 177 12.94 6.13 8.94
C LYS A 177 13.25 7.59 9.28
N SER A 178 12.85 8.53 8.43
CA SER A 178 13.03 9.97 8.69
C SER A 178 11.94 10.81 8.04
N ILE A 179 11.63 11.95 8.63
CA ILE A 179 10.77 12.95 7.99
C ILE A 179 11.59 13.68 6.93
N VAL A 180 11.12 13.65 5.69
CA VAL A 180 11.80 14.27 4.54
C VAL A 180 11.10 15.52 4.00
N LYS A 181 9.87 15.78 4.48
CA LYS A 181 9.10 16.98 4.15
C LYS A 181 8.02 17.20 5.20
N THR A 182 7.78 18.45 5.57
CA THR A 182 6.64 18.90 6.36
C THR A 182 5.98 20.09 5.68
N GLY A 183 4.76 20.42 6.07
CA GLY A 183 4.09 21.63 5.60
C GLY A 183 2.65 21.73 6.09
N VAL A 184 1.92 22.66 5.50
CA VAL A 184 0.49 22.88 5.72
C VAL A 184 -0.26 22.47 4.45
N ILE A 185 -1.48 21.96 4.61
CA ILE A 185 -2.38 21.49 3.53
C ILE A 185 -2.97 22.65 2.73
#